data_AF-A0A165JRM9-F1
#
_entry.id   AF-A0A165JRM9-F1
#
_cell.length_a   1.000
_cell.length_b   1.000
_cell.length_c   1.000
_cell.angle_alpha   90.00
_cell.angle_beta   90.00
_cell.angle_gamma   90.00
#
_symmetry.space_group_name_H-M   'P 1'
#
loop_
_entity.id
_entity.type
_entity.pdbx_description
1 polymer ?
#
loop_
_entity_poly.entity_id
_entity_poly.type
_entity_poly.pdbx_seq_one_letter_code
_entity_poly.pdbx_strand_id
1 'polypeptide(L)'
;LFQFLAIPMIQADLDRFVRIHNSSCPRSDRRKAMPAEIPNVLLERSDEYGPYYNYKIHISTEQLQTVRALYAPPEHDVFHMVPEPIYPRLENQYHNLGDPEVNRVTFWAIYCEMRDLLSAEATECQTQED
;
A
#
# COMPACT_ATOMS: atom_id res chain seq x y z
N LEU A 1 -9.15 -13.93 1.78
CA LEU A 1 -8.52 -14.08 0.46
C LEU A 1 -8.26 -12.74 -0.24
N PHE A 2 -9.28 -11.94 -0.58
CA PHE A 2 -9.04 -10.69 -1.32
C PHE A 2 -8.05 -9.75 -0.61
N GLN A 3 -8.27 -9.46 0.69
CA GLN A 3 -7.37 -8.61 1.48
C GLN A 3 -5.93 -9.15 1.55
N PHE A 4 -5.77 -10.48 1.68
CA PHE A 4 -4.48 -11.17 1.71
C PHE A 4 -3.63 -10.90 0.45
N LEU A 5 -4.25 -10.90 -0.73
CA LEU A 5 -3.55 -10.65 -1.99
C LEU A 5 -3.48 -9.16 -2.36
N ALA A 6 -4.57 -8.43 -2.13
CA ALA A 6 -4.73 -7.07 -2.63
C ALA A 6 -3.94 -6.05 -1.81
N ILE A 7 -3.89 -6.18 -0.48
CA ILE A 7 -3.22 -5.20 0.38
C ILE A 7 -1.69 -5.17 0.09
N PRO A 8 -0.96 -6.29 0.05
CA PRO A 8 0.46 -6.28 -0.31
C PRO A 8 0.73 -5.73 -1.71
N MET A 9 -0.11 -6.10 -2.69
CA MET A 9 0.00 -5.59 -4.06
C MET A 9 -0.18 -4.07 -4.13
N ILE A 10 -1.21 -3.54 -3.47
CA ILE A 10 -1.46 -2.09 -3.41
C ILE A 10 -0.32 -1.39 -2.67
N GLN A 11 0.18 -1.97 -1.57
CA GLN A 11 1.30 -1.40 -0.83
C GLN A 11 2.55 -1.31 -1.73
N ALA A 12 2.87 -2.36 -2.49
CA ALA A 12 3.98 -2.35 -3.43
C ALA A 12 3.80 -1.28 -4.53
N ASP A 13 2.58 -1.11 -5.04
CA ASP A 13 2.25 -0.04 -5.99
C ASP A 13 2.44 1.35 -5.38
N LEU A 14 2.03 1.56 -4.13
CA LEU A 14 2.21 2.82 -3.41
C LEU A 14 3.68 3.10 -3.14
N ASP A 15 4.45 2.10 -2.72
CA ASP A 15 5.89 2.21 -2.47
C ASP A 15 6.64 2.55 -3.76
N ARG A 16 6.18 2.04 -4.91
CA ARG A 16 6.66 2.46 -6.23
C ARG A 16 6.26 3.89 -6.54
N PHE A 17 5.01 4.28 -6.25
CA PHE A 17 4.52 5.63 -6.51
C PHE A 17 5.27 6.71 -5.73
N VAL A 18 5.69 6.44 -4.50
CA VAL A 18 6.53 7.35 -3.70
C VAL A 18 7.82 7.75 -4.44
N ARG A 19 8.35 6.86 -5.28
CA ARG A 19 9.57 7.10 -6.07
C ARG A 19 9.30 7.84 -7.39
N ILE A 20 8.04 8.04 -7.77
CA ILE A 20 7.66 8.73 -9.00
C ILE A 20 7.52 10.22 -8.69
N HIS A 21 8.44 11.03 -9.24
CA HIS A 21 8.33 12.48 -9.20
C HIS A 21 7.69 13.02 -10.48
N ASN A 22 6.80 14.00 -10.34
CA ASN A 22 6.23 14.69 -11.48
C ASN A 22 7.26 15.67 -12.07
N SER A 23 7.93 15.25 -13.13
CA SER A 23 8.89 16.07 -13.88
C SER A 23 8.26 16.85 -15.04
N SER A 24 6.94 16.79 -15.21
CA SER A 24 6.25 17.49 -16.30
C SER A 24 6.02 18.96 -15.97
N CYS A 25 6.12 19.82 -16.98
CA CYS A 25 5.73 21.23 -16.84
C CYS A 25 4.26 21.33 -16.43
N PRO A 26 3.90 22.22 -15.49
CA PRO A 26 2.50 22.49 -15.18
C PRO A 26 1.75 22.93 -16.44
N ARG A 27 0.51 22.45 -16.62
CA ARG A 27 -0.33 22.93 -17.72
C ARG A 27 -0.67 24.41 -17.50
N SER A 28 -0.52 25.21 -18.55
CA SER A 28 -0.88 26.63 -18.51
C SER A 28 -2.38 26.79 -18.21
N ASP A 29 -2.69 27.52 -17.14
CA ASP A 29 -4.06 27.89 -16.76
C ASP A 29 -4.13 29.43 -16.65
N ARG A 30 -4.96 30.06 -17.48
CA ARG A 30 -5.11 31.53 -17.50
C ARG A 30 -5.81 32.08 -16.26
N ARG A 31 -6.47 31.25 -15.46
CA ARG A 31 -7.14 31.65 -14.21
C ARG A 31 -6.24 31.54 -12.99
N LYS A 32 -5.07 30.91 -13.13
CA LYS A 32 -4.15 30.64 -12.04
C LYS A 32 -2.77 31.22 -12.37
N ALA A 33 -2.31 32.16 -11.55
CA ALA A 33 -0.90 32.54 -11.57
C ALA A 33 -0.08 31.33 -11.07
N MET A 34 0.48 30.55 -11.99
CA MET A 34 1.43 29.49 -11.68
C MET A 34 2.84 29.93 -12.06
N PRO A 35 3.86 29.53 -11.28
CA PRO A 35 5.24 29.65 -11.73
C PRO A 35 5.39 28.95 -13.08
N ALA A 36 6.12 29.57 -14.00
CA ALA A 36 6.37 29.00 -15.34
C ALA A 36 7.29 27.76 -15.28
N GLU A 37 7.94 27.57 -14.15
CA GLU A 37 9.00 26.63 -13.89
C GLU A 37 8.48 25.22 -13.59
N ILE A 38 9.27 24.20 -13.97
CA ILE A 38 8.97 22.80 -13.63
C ILE A 38 9.12 22.62 -12.12
N PRO A 39 8.28 21.81 -11.45
CA PRO A 39 8.37 21.55 -10.01
C PRO A 39 9.78 21.23 -9.49
N ASN A 40 10.60 20.53 -10.28
CA ASN A 40 11.98 20.22 -9.90
C ASN A 40 12.87 21.47 -9.81
N VAL A 41 12.73 22.44 -10.71
CA VAL A 41 13.55 23.66 -10.67
C VAL A 41 13.15 24.55 -9.49
N LEU A 42 11.85 24.58 -9.16
CA LEU A 42 11.34 25.23 -7.94
C LEU A 42 11.89 24.59 -6.66
N LEU A 43 12.07 23.26 -6.65
CA LEU A 43 12.64 22.51 -5.53
C LEU A 43 14.16 22.71 -5.40
N GLU A 44 14.89 22.74 -6.51
CA GLU A 44 16.35 22.88 -6.52
C GLU A 44 16.83 24.32 -6.30
N ARG A 45 16.04 25.31 -6.74
CA ARG A 45 16.38 26.73 -6.66
C ARG A 45 15.36 27.51 -5.85
N SER A 46 14.91 26.95 -4.72
CA SER A 46 13.89 27.56 -3.86
C SER A 46 14.25 29.00 -3.46
N ASP A 47 15.55 29.28 -3.31
CA ASP A 47 16.08 30.57 -2.89
C ASP A 47 15.89 31.70 -3.92
N GLU A 48 15.72 31.36 -5.21
CA GLU A 48 15.54 32.32 -6.31
C GLU A 48 14.08 32.84 -6.40
N TYR A 49 13.12 32.13 -5.81
CA TYR A 49 11.69 32.42 -5.97
C TYR A 49 11.08 33.30 -4.87
N GLY A 50 11.85 33.77 -3.88
CA GLY A 50 11.42 34.76 -2.89
C GLY A 50 11.56 34.34 -1.42
N PRO A 51 11.22 35.22 -0.46
CA PRO A 51 11.32 34.92 0.97
C PRO A 51 10.15 34.01 1.40
N TYR A 52 10.37 32.70 1.33
CA TYR A 52 9.42 31.71 1.83
C TYR A 52 9.64 31.47 3.32
N TYR A 53 8.57 31.58 4.09
CA TYR A 53 8.59 31.09 5.47
C TYR A 53 8.57 29.57 5.46
N ASN A 54 9.46 28.96 6.22
CA ASN A 54 9.43 27.52 6.42
C ASN A 54 8.24 27.16 7.31
N TYR A 55 7.13 26.72 6.69
CA TYR A 55 5.93 26.27 7.40
C TYR A 55 6.04 24.82 7.91
N LYS A 56 7.21 24.18 7.84
CA LYS A 56 7.40 22.83 8.36
C LYS A 56 7.16 22.84 9.86
N ILE A 57 6.19 22.04 10.28
CA ILE A 57 6.00 21.71 11.68
C ILE A 57 7.02 20.62 12.00
N HIS A 58 8.01 20.94 12.83
CA HIS A 58 8.98 19.98 13.30
C HIS A 58 8.33 19.10 14.37
N ILE A 59 7.98 17.87 14.00
CA ILE A 59 7.50 16.85 14.93
C ILE A 59 8.69 15.94 15.24
N SER A 60 8.98 15.72 16.51
CA SER A 60 10.05 14.80 16.88
C SER A 60 9.62 13.35 16.66
N THR A 61 10.58 12.46 16.38
CA THR A 61 10.31 11.03 16.26
C THR A 61 9.72 10.47 17.54
N GLU A 62 10.13 10.98 18.70
CA GLU A 62 9.59 10.60 20.01
C GLU A 62 8.10 10.96 20.12
N GLN A 63 7.69 12.17 19.70
CA GLN A 63 6.29 12.57 19.70
C GLN A 63 5.44 11.67 18.78
N LEU A 64 5.97 11.31 17.61
CA LEU A 64 5.30 10.37 16.71
C LEU A 64 5.17 8.98 17.34
N GLN A 65 6.19 8.50 18.03
CA GLN A 65 6.12 7.22 18.74
C GLN A 65 5.10 7.24 19.88
N THR A 66 5.03 8.33 20.65
CA THR A 66 4.02 8.48 21.71
C THR A 66 2.60 8.47 21.14
N VAL A 67 2.34 9.22 20.07
CA VAL A 67 1.04 9.25 19.39
C VAL A 67 0.72 7.88 18.80
N ARG A 68 1.70 7.20 18.18
CA ARG A 68 1.53 5.85 17.66
C ARG A 68 1.16 4.86 18.76
N ALA A 69 1.86 4.86 19.89
CA ALA A 69 1.54 3.99 21.02
C ALA A 69 0.13 4.28 21.60
N LEU A 70 -0.30 5.54 21.59
CA LEU A 70 -1.58 5.95 22.13
C LEU A 70 -2.77 5.60 21.21
N TYR A 71 -2.63 5.80 19.90
CA TYR A 71 -3.73 5.69 18.94
C TYR A 71 -3.64 4.50 17.98
N ALA A 72 -2.47 3.93 17.83
CA ALA A 72 -2.16 2.88 16.86
C ALA A 72 -1.21 1.83 17.47
N PRO A 73 -1.57 1.20 18.61
CA PRO A 73 -0.75 0.15 19.20
C PRO A 73 -0.60 -1.00 18.20
N PRO A 74 0.61 -1.59 18.06
CA PRO A 74 0.87 -2.59 17.04
C PRO A 74 0.03 -3.87 17.19
N GLU A 75 -0.48 -4.14 18.38
CA GLU A 75 -1.35 -5.27 18.71
C GLU A 75 -2.83 -5.00 18.40
N HIS A 76 -3.18 -3.83 17.82
CA HIS A 76 -4.56 -3.51 17.51
C HIS A 76 -5.06 -4.35 16.33
N ASP A 77 -6.22 -4.99 16.49
CA ASP A 77 -6.82 -5.89 15.49
C ASP A 77 -7.01 -5.26 14.09
N VAL A 78 -7.13 -3.93 14.02
CA VAL A 78 -7.17 -3.17 12.75
C VAL A 78 -5.93 -3.39 11.88
N PHE A 79 -4.80 -3.78 12.47
CA PHE A 79 -3.56 -4.09 11.76
C PHE A 79 -3.49 -5.56 11.32
N HIS A 80 -4.41 -6.42 11.78
CA HIS A 80 -4.54 -7.77 11.25
C HIS A 80 -5.18 -7.72 9.86
N MET A 81 -4.37 -7.86 8.81
CA MET A 81 -4.81 -7.81 7.41
C MET A 81 -5.88 -8.86 7.08
N VAL A 82 -5.85 -9.99 7.77
CA VAL A 82 -6.81 -11.08 7.71
C VAL A 82 -6.99 -11.57 9.15
N PRO A 83 -8.19 -12.02 9.56
CA PRO A 83 -8.35 -12.66 10.86
C PRO A 83 -7.35 -13.80 11.06
N GLU A 84 -6.70 -13.82 12.23
CA GLU A 84 -5.69 -14.81 12.63
C GLU A 84 -6.07 -16.27 12.30
N PRO A 85 -7.30 -16.78 12.56
CA PRO A 85 -7.61 -18.20 12.32
C PRO A 85 -7.55 -18.61 10.84
N ILE A 86 -7.70 -17.66 9.91
CA ILE A 86 -7.74 -17.93 8.47
C ILE A 86 -6.36 -17.72 7.83
N TYR A 87 -5.49 -16.92 8.45
CA TYR A 87 -4.21 -16.53 7.88
C TYR A 87 -3.29 -17.72 7.55
N PRO A 88 -3.01 -18.67 8.48
CA PRO A 88 -2.13 -19.82 8.20
C PRO A 88 -2.65 -20.68 7.06
N ARG A 89 -3.98 -20.80 6.94
CA ARG A 89 -4.62 -21.55 5.87
C ARG A 89 -4.39 -20.90 4.51
N LEU A 90 -4.56 -19.58 4.42
CA LEU A 90 -4.28 -18.85 3.18
C LEU A 90 -2.80 -18.90 2.80
N GLU A 91 -1.91 -18.78 3.78
CA GLU A 91 -0.47 -18.83 3.58
C GLU A 91 -0.01 -20.19 3.04
N ASN A 92 -0.51 -21.29 3.63
CA ASN A 92 -0.23 -22.64 3.13
C ASN A 92 -0.70 -22.84 1.69
N GLN A 93 -1.92 -22.41 1.36
CA GLN A 93 -2.43 -22.54 -0.01
C GLN A 93 -1.65 -21.67 -0.99
N TYR A 94 -1.25 -20.47 -0.60
CA TYR A 94 -0.42 -19.60 -1.41
C TYR A 94 0.97 -20.20 -1.68
N HIS A 95 1.57 -20.82 -0.66
CA HIS A 95 2.84 -21.52 -0.79
C HIS A 95 2.73 -22.75 -1.70
N ASN A 96 1.60 -23.48 -1.65
CA ASN A 96 1.31 -24.60 -2.55
C ASN A 96 1.22 -24.16 -4.03
N LEU A 97 0.83 -22.91 -4.31
CA LEU A 97 0.89 -22.33 -5.66
C LEU A 97 2.33 -21.98 -6.10
N GLY A 98 3.32 -22.08 -5.22
CA GLY A 98 4.72 -21.72 -5.51
C GLY A 98 5.03 -20.22 -5.33
N ASP A 99 4.33 -19.55 -4.41
CA ASP A 99 4.54 -18.14 -4.07
C ASP A 99 4.54 -17.19 -5.29
N PRO A 100 3.47 -17.21 -6.10
CA PRO A 100 3.42 -16.47 -7.36
C PRO A 100 3.47 -14.95 -7.15
N GLU A 101 4.13 -14.20 -8.02
CA GLU A 101 4.16 -12.74 -7.91
C GLU A 101 2.77 -12.13 -8.17
N VAL A 102 2.25 -11.37 -7.20
CA VAL A 102 0.95 -10.70 -7.29
C VAL A 102 1.13 -9.27 -7.80
N ASN A 103 0.66 -9.01 -9.02
CA ASN A 103 0.58 -7.68 -9.62
C ASN A 103 -0.78 -7.50 -10.29
N ARG A 104 -1.07 -6.29 -10.82
CA ARG A 104 -2.38 -5.99 -11.43
C ARG A 104 -2.80 -6.92 -12.57
N VAL A 105 -1.84 -7.57 -13.24
CA VAL A 105 -2.08 -8.50 -14.35
C VAL A 105 -2.34 -9.91 -13.82
N THR A 106 -1.53 -10.37 -12.87
CA THR A 106 -1.61 -11.74 -12.32
C THR A 106 -2.64 -11.90 -11.21
N PHE A 107 -3.07 -10.79 -10.59
CA PHE A 107 -3.92 -10.76 -9.40
C PHE A 107 -5.17 -11.62 -9.53
N TRP A 108 -5.95 -11.44 -10.60
CA TRP A 108 -7.22 -12.15 -10.75
C TRP A 108 -7.02 -13.65 -11.00
N ALA A 109 -5.96 -14.02 -11.72
CA ALA A 109 -5.65 -15.43 -11.96
C ALA A 109 -5.30 -16.14 -10.64
N ILE A 110 -4.36 -15.58 -9.88
CA ILE A 110 -3.95 -16.11 -8.57
C ILE A 110 -5.13 -16.13 -7.60
N TYR A 111 -5.96 -15.08 -7.59
CA TYR A 111 -7.15 -15.03 -6.76
C TYR A 111 -8.14 -16.16 -7.08
N CYS A 112 -8.41 -16.42 -8.35
CA CYS A 112 -9.30 -17.50 -8.77
C CYS A 112 -8.72 -18.86 -8.40
N GLU A 113 -7.44 -19.11 -8.67
CA GLU A 113 -6.78 -20.38 -8.33
C GLU A 113 -6.81 -20.65 -6.82
N MET A 114 -6.46 -19.66 -6.00
CA MET A 114 -6.54 -19.80 -4.53
C MET A 114 -7.97 -20.03 -4.05
N ARG A 115 -8.95 -19.32 -4.63
CA ARG A 115 -10.36 -19.50 -4.26
C ARG A 115 -10.81 -20.93 -4.57
N ASP A 116 -10.43 -21.44 -5.73
CA ASP A 116 -10.84 -22.77 -6.18
C ASP A 116 -10.19 -23.86 -5.30
N LEU A 117 -8.91 -23.73 -4.94
CA LEU A 117 -8.24 -24.61 -3.96
C LEU A 117 -8.92 -24.60 -2.58
N LEU A 118 -9.24 -23.41 -2.07
CA LEU A 118 -9.93 -23.28 -0.78
C LEU A 118 -11.33 -23.91 -0.80
N SER A 119 -12.01 -23.85 -1.95
CA SER A 119 -13.32 -24.48 -2.13
C SER A 119 -13.24 -26.01 -2.23
N ALA A 120 -12.20 -26.54 -2.87
CA ALA A 120 -11.95 -27.98 -2.94
C ALA A 120 -11.66 -28.56 -1.54
N GLU A 121 -10.79 -27.90 -0.78
CA GLU A 121 -10.45 -28.29 0.60
C GLU A 121 -11.68 -28.26 1.53
N ALA A 122 -12.57 -27.26 1.38
CA ALA A 122 -13.80 -27.20 2.15
C ALA A 122 -14.75 -28.39 1.87
N THR A 123 -14.68 -28.98 0.68
CA THR A 123 -15.49 -30.15 0.30
C THR A 123 -14.92 -31.44 0.88
N GLU A 124 -13.60 -31.56 0.98
CA GLU A 124 -12.93 -32.73 1.56
C GLU A 124 -13.16 -32.86 3.06
N CYS A 125 -13.14 -31.75 3.82
CA CYS A 125 -13.42 -31.77 5.26
C CYS A 125 -14.86 -32.22 5.61
N GLN A 126 -15.83 -32.02 4.72
CA GLN A 126 -17.23 -32.47 4.94
C GLN A 126 -17.42 -33.96 4.71
N THR A 127 -16.51 -34.63 4.00
CA THR A 127 -16.66 -36.05 3.64
C THR A 127 -15.97 -36.99 4.65
N GLN A 128 -15.23 -36.45 5.62
CA GLN A 128 -14.54 -37.23 6.66
C GLN A 128 -15.31 -37.31 7.99
N GLU A 129 -16.49 -36.69 8.11
CA GLU A 129 -17.34 -36.73 9.30
C GLU A 129 -18.56 -37.68 9.18
N ASP A 130 -18.72 -38.40 8.07
CA ASP A 130 -19.77 -39.43 7.87
C ASP A 130 -19.23 -40.87 7.99
#